data_AF-A0A349UQC9-F1
#
_entry.id   AF-A0A349UQC9-F1
#
_cell.length_a   1.000
_cell.length_b   1.000
_cell.length_c   1.000
_cell.angle_alpha   90.00
_cell.angle_beta   90.00
_cell.angle_gamma   90.00
#
_symmetry.space_group_name_H-M   'P 1'
#
loop_
_entity.id
_entity.type
_entity.pdbx_description
1 polymer ?
#
loop_
_entity_poly.entity_id
_entity_poly.type
_entity_poly.pdbx_seq_one_letter_code
_entity_poly.pdbx_strand_id
1 'polypeptide(L)'
;MLARMLLDPQHSSACRDGLLATTLAATGEKRALPLLMDAMELKSYRSSSASRNGKTVSWQTGDTRLLAAIRLTGQKESQYGMTSLAEPYDRLATLFGFAEDSQRAAALKKFRQWWAENQDKPPYKDLTPLALPPRRTPLPEGMPPSDNE
;
A
#
# COMPACT_ATOMS: atom_id res chain seq x y z
N MET A 1 -1.04 13.10 4.39
CA MET A 1 -1.74 13.07 3.08
C MET A 1 -1.50 11.76 2.31
N LEU A 2 -0.25 11.33 2.09
CA LEU A 2 0.07 10.09 1.34
C LEU A 2 -0.56 8.81 1.92
N ALA A 3 -0.42 8.58 3.23
CA ALA A 3 -1.05 7.43 3.90
C ALA A 3 -2.57 7.41 3.67
N ARG A 4 -3.23 8.58 3.75
CA ARG A 4 -4.67 8.70 3.46
C ARG A 4 -5.01 8.29 2.01
N MET A 5 -4.23 8.75 1.04
CA MET A 5 -4.45 8.45 -0.38
C MET A 5 -4.24 6.97 -0.70
N LEU A 6 -3.29 6.31 -0.03
CA LEU A 6 -3.00 4.88 -0.15
C LEU A 6 -4.08 4.01 0.54
N LEU A 7 -4.70 4.54 1.59
CA LEU A 7 -5.77 3.86 2.34
C LEU A 7 -7.17 4.11 1.75
N ASP A 8 -7.31 4.97 0.73
CA ASP A 8 -8.60 5.29 0.11
C ASP A 8 -8.92 4.33 -1.06
N PRO A 9 -9.91 3.43 -0.91
CA PRO A 9 -10.24 2.46 -1.96
C PRO A 9 -10.91 3.09 -3.19
N GLN A 10 -11.50 4.29 -3.10
CA GLN A 10 -12.25 4.91 -4.20
C GLN A 10 -11.36 5.31 -5.39
N HIS A 11 -10.06 5.46 -5.16
CA HIS A 11 -9.09 5.92 -6.16
C HIS A 11 -7.94 4.91 -6.35
N SER A 12 -8.13 3.67 -5.90
CA SER A 12 -7.09 2.63 -5.92
C SER A 12 -6.81 2.16 -7.35
N SER A 13 -5.55 2.27 -7.75
CA SER A 13 -4.99 1.59 -8.93
C SER A 13 -3.59 1.10 -8.60
N ALA A 14 -3.17 -0.02 -9.20
CA ALA A 14 -1.91 -0.68 -8.83
C ALA A 14 -0.68 0.23 -8.99
N CYS A 15 -0.62 0.97 -10.11
CA CYS A 15 0.49 1.90 -10.38
C CYS A 15 0.50 3.08 -9.41
N ARG A 16 -0.66 3.72 -9.19
CA ARG A 16 -0.80 4.83 -8.23
C ARG A 16 -0.45 4.37 -6.82
N ASP A 17 -0.95 3.21 -6.40
CA ASP A 17 -0.76 2.70 -5.05
C ASP A 17 0.70 2.27 -4.83
N GLY A 18 1.36 1.72 -5.86
CA GLY A 18 2.80 1.43 -5.85
C GLY A 18 3.66 2.69 -5.72
N LEU A 19 3.31 3.76 -6.45
CA LEU A 19 3.95 5.07 -6.30
C LEU A 19 3.73 5.64 -4.90
N LEU A 20 2.48 5.68 -4.43
CA LEU A 20 2.13 6.18 -3.10
C LEU A 20 2.84 5.42 -1.98
N ALA A 21 2.94 4.09 -2.09
CA ALA A 21 3.71 3.26 -1.16
C ALA A 21 5.19 3.62 -1.14
N THR A 22 5.78 3.82 -2.33
CA THR A 22 7.18 4.25 -2.48
C THR A 22 7.41 5.63 -1.89
N THR A 23 6.55 6.61 -2.21
CA THR A 23 6.66 7.98 -1.70
C THR A 23 6.46 8.01 -0.19
N LEU A 24 5.47 7.30 0.36
CA LEU A 24 5.24 7.22 1.80
C LEU A 24 6.46 6.64 2.53
N ALA A 25 7.07 5.58 1.97
CA ALA A 25 8.29 5.02 2.54
C ALA A 25 9.45 6.02 2.54
N ALA A 26 9.60 6.79 1.45
CA ALA A 26 10.64 7.80 1.33
C ALA A 26 10.50 8.95 2.36
N THR A 27 9.30 9.21 2.89
CA THR A 27 9.13 10.22 3.95
C THR A 27 9.61 9.73 5.33
N GLY A 28 9.84 8.42 5.51
CA GLY A 28 10.22 7.84 6.80
C GLY A 28 9.14 7.97 7.88
N GLU A 29 7.88 8.22 7.51
CA GLU A 29 6.78 8.50 8.45
C GLU A 29 6.25 7.20 9.08
N LYS A 30 6.97 6.70 10.09
CA LYS A 30 6.67 5.45 10.79
C LYS A 30 5.33 5.44 11.52
N ARG A 31 4.75 6.61 11.82
CA ARG A 31 3.40 6.72 12.40
C ARG A 31 2.30 6.20 11.47
N ALA A 32 2.60 5.95 10.19
CA ALA A 32 1.70 5.28 9.27
C ALA A 32 1.60 3.76 9.51
N LEU A 33 2.56 3.13 10.20
CA LEU A 33 2.63 1.67 10.34
C LEU A 33 1.38 1.06 10.98
N PRO A 34 0.82 1.56 12.10
CA PRO A 34 -0.40 0.99 12.67
C PRO A 34 -1.57 0.97 11.68
N LEU A 35 -1.78 2.07 10.96
CA LEU A 35 -2.86 2.17 9.96
C LEU A 35 -2.63 1.23 8.77
N LEU A 36 -1.38 1.06 8.34
CA LEU A 36 -1.02 0.13 7.27
C LEU A 36 -1.28 -1.31 7.72
N MET A 37 -0.95 -1.67 8.97
CA MET A 37 -1.18 -3.01 9.53
C MET A 37 -2.66 -3.38 9.47
N ASP A 38 -3.53 -2.47 9.91
CA ASP A 38 -4.99 -2.68 9.88
C ASP A 38 -5.51 -2.83 8.45
N ALA A 39 -4.96 -2.06 7.51
CA ALA A 39 -5.46 -2.01 6.14
C ALA A 39 -4.89 -3.10 5.22
N MET A 40 -3.84 -3.82 5.63
CA MET A 40 -3.29 -4.95 4.87
C MET A 40 -4.28 -6.13 4.78
N GLU A 41 -5.23 -6.23 5.72
CA GLU A 41 -6.22 -7.32 5.74
C GLU A 41 -7.37 -7.15 4.76
N LEU A 42 -7.55 -5.93 4.23
CA LEU A 42 -8.62 -5.62 3.30
C LEU A 42 -8.40 -6.36 1.98
N LYS A 43 -9.02 -7.55 1.87
CA LYS A 43 -9.20 -8.31 0.63
C LYS A 43 -10.02 -7.48 -0.36
N SER A 44 -9.37 -6.52 -0.99
CA SER A 44 -9.96 -5.74 -2.07
C SER A 44 -9.85 -6.63 -3.32
N TYR A 45 -10.99 -7.09 -3.81
CA TYR A 45 -11.16 -8.16 -4.82
C TYR A 45 -10.74 -7.75 -6.25
N ARG A 46 -9.68 -6.96 -6.40
CA ARG A 46 -9.08 -6.67 -7.71
C ARG A 46 -7.72 -7.36 -7.77
N SER A 47 -7.75 -8.67 -7.94
CA SER A 47 -6.60 -9.39 -8.46
C SER A 47 -6.58 -9.19 -9.97
N SER A 48 -5.50 -8.63 -10.47
CA SER A 48 -5.19 -8.71 -11.89
C SER A 48 -3.74 -9.14 -12.02
N SER A 49 -3.39 -9.69 -13.18
CA SER A 49 -2.09 -10.27 -13.41
C SER A 49 -1.50 -9.76 -14.71
N ALA A 50 -0.20 -9.49 -14.69
CA ALA A 50 0.57 -9.14 -15.87
C ALA A 50 1.72 -10.14 -16.02
N SER A 51 1.97 -10.60 -17.25
CA SER A 51 3.12 -11.44 -17.56
C SER A 51 4.05 -10.72 -18.53
N ARG A 52 5.34 -10.63 -18.21
CA ARG A 52 6.38 -10.04 -19.07
C ARG A 52 7.69 -10.78 -18.86
N ASN A 53 8.37 -11.14 -19.95
CA ASN A 53 9.64 -11.89 -19.92
C ASN A 53 9.58 -13.15 -19.04
N GLY A 54 8.45 -13.87 -19.08
CA GLY A 54 8.20 -15.07 -18.26
C GLY A 54 7.93 -14.79 -16.77
N LYS A 55 7.85 -13.52 -16.35
CA LYS A 55 7.48 -13.15 -14.97
C LYS A 55 6.01 -12.77 -14.90
N THR A 56 5.26 -13.47 -14.07
CA THR A 56 3.86 -13.14 -13.75
C THR A 56 3.80 -12.44 -12.40
N VAL A 57 3.04 -11.36 -12.33
CA VAL A 57 2.76 -10.61 -11.10
C VAL A 57 1.26 -10.48 -10.94
N SER A 58 0.71 -11.03 -9.86
CA SER A 58 -0.63 -10.77 -9.34
C SER A 58 -0.54 -9.74 -8.22
N TRP A 59 -1.33 -8.67 -8.31
CA TRP A 59 -1.36 -7.62 -7.29
C TRP A 59 -2.74 -7.54 -6.63
N GLN A 60 -2.73 -7.12 -5.36
CA GLN A 60 -3.90 -6.75 -4.57
C GLN A 60 -3.62 -5.41 -3.87
N THR A 61 -4.66 -4.67 -3.48
CA THR A 61 -4.47 -3.41 -2.74
C THR A 61 -3.74 -3.60 -1.40
N GLY A 62 -3.84 -4.80 -0.80
CA GLY A 62 -3.04 -5.16 0.38
C GLY A 62 -1.53 -5.21 0.11
N ASP A 63 -1.12 -5.54 -1.12
CA ASP A 63 0.29 -5.73 -1.48
C ASP A 63 1.05 -4.39 -1.45
N THR A 64 0.44 -3.30 -1.90
CA THR A 64 1.06 -1.96 -1.86
C THR A 64 1.14 -1.40 -0.44
N ARG A 65 0.19 -1.75 0.44
CA ARG A 65 0.26 -1.41 1.88
C ARG A 65 1.37 -2.18 2.57
N LEU A 66 1.51 -3.46 2.25
CA LEU A 66 2.62 -4.28 2.72
C LEU A 66 3.97 -3.74 2.22
N LEU A 67 4.07 -3.36 0.94
CA LEU A 67 5.25 -2.72 0.36
C LEU A 67 5.64 -1.46 1.14
N ALA A 68 4.67 -0.58 1.42
CA ALA A 68 4.92 0.63 2.19
C ALA A 68 5.47 0.33 3.58
N ALA A 69 4.89 -0.66 4.28
CA ALA A 69 5.32 -1.04 5.63
C ALA A 69 6.71 -1.69 5.65
N ILE A 70 7.01 -2.58 4.70
CA ILE A 70 8.34 -3.18 4.51
C ILE A 70 9.39 -2.08 4.33
N ARG A 71 9.14 -1.13 3.43
CA ARG A 71 10.12 -0.07 3.14
C ARG A 71 10.24 0.96 4.27
N LEU A 72 9.15 1.34 4.94
CA LEU A 72 9.18 2.22 6.13
C LEU A 72 10.00 1.64 7.29
N THR A 73 10.10 0.31 7.35
CA THR A 73 10.87 -0.42 8.37
C THR A 73 12.30 -0.74 7.92
N GLY A 74 12.71 -0.24 6.75
CA GLY A 74 14.06 -0.43 6.21
C GLY A 74 14.34 -1.83 5.66
N GLN A 75 13.30 -2.66 5.51
CA GLN A 75 13.43 -4.02 5.00
C GLN A 75 13.33 -4.05 3.47
N LYS A 76 13.82 -5.13 2.85
CA LYS A 76 13.80 -5.30 1.39
C LYS A 76 12.62 -6.16 0.97
N GLU A 77 11.83 -5.71 0.00
CA GLU A 77 10.66 -6.42 -0.52
C GLU A 77 11.00 -7.82 -1.08
N SER A 78 12.22 -8.02 -1.59
CA SER A 78 12.69 -9.31 -2.07
C SER A 78 12.81 -10.36 -0.95
N GLN A 79 13.03 -9.95 0.30
CA GLN A 79 13.03 -10.86 1.46
C GLN A 79 11.64 -11.41 1.79
N TYR A 80 10.60 -10.83 1.18
CA TYR A 80 9.20 -11.21 1.33
C TYR A 80 8.67 -11.93 0.07
N GLY A 81 9.51 -12.14 -0.95
CA GLY A 81 9.07 -12.75 -2.21
C GLY A 81 8.22 -11.84 -3.09
N MET A 82 8.15 -10.54 -2.77
CA MET A 82 7.43 -9.57 -3.59
C MET A 82 8.23 -9.30 -4.87
N THR A 83 7.53 -9.24 -5.99
CA THR A 83 8.08 -9.01 -7.31
C THR A 83 7.59 -7.68 -7.86
N SER A 84 8.31 -7.16 -8.85
CA SER A 84 7.92 -5.94 -9.54
C SER A 84 7.99 -6.08 -11.05
N LEU A 85 7.09 -5.38 -11.74
CA LEU A 85 7.03 -5.30 -13.19
C LEU A 85 6.93 -3.82 -13.57
N ALA A 86 7.98 -3.30 -14.20
CA ALA A 86 7.99 -1.94 -14.73
C ALA A 86 7.03 -1.86 -15.93
N GLU A 87 6.11 -0.89 -15.91
CA GLU A 87 5.23 -0.68 -17.05
C GLU A 87 6.00 -0.07 -18.23
N PRO A 88 5.70 -0.49 -19.47
CA PRO A 88 6.45 -0.06 -20.66
C PRO A 88 6.27 1.43 -21.00
N TYR A 89 5.16 2.05 -20.63
CA TYR A 89 4.80 3.42 -21.05
C TYR A 89 4.97 4.48 -19.95
N ASP A 90 5.13 4.06 -18.70
CA ASP A 90 5.36 4.96 -17.58
C ASP A 90 6.46 4.39 -16.69
N ARG A 91 7.66 4.98 -16.79
CA ARG A 91 8.83 4.58 -15.98
C ARG A 91 8.61 4.81 -14.48
N LEU A 92 7.58 5.56 -14.10
CA LEU A 92 7.19 5.81 -12.72
C LEU A 92 6.12 4.82 -12.24
N ALA A 93 5.44 4.12 -13.16
CA ALA A 93 4.47 3.08 -12.87
C ALA A 93 5.17 1.71 -12.76
N THR A 94 5.47 1.31 -11.52
CA THR A 94 5.92 -0.05 -11.23
C THR A 94 4.82 -0.80 -10.52
N LEU A 95 4.40 -1.93 -11.10
CA LEU A 95 3.48 -2.86 -10.47
C LEU A 95 4.25 -3.68 -9.43
N PHE A 96 3.73 -3.78 -8.22
CA PHE A 96 4.27 -4.61 -7.15
C PHE A 96 3.23 -5.64 -6.73
N GLY A 97 3.66 -6.87 -6.52
CA GLY A 97 2.77 -7.96 -6.14
C GLY A 97 3.52 -9.28 -5.94
N PHE A 98 2.82 -10.39 -6.15
CA PHE A 98 3.32 -11.74 -5.94
C PHE A 98 3.02 -12.62 -7.14
N ALA A 99 3.81 -13.67 -7.36
CA ALA A 99 3.47 -14.63 -8.42
C ALA A 99 2.24 -15.47 -8.03
N GLU A 100 2.10 -15.76 -6.73
CA GLU A 100 1.06 -16.63 -6.18
C GLU A 100 0.48 -16.10 -4.86
N ASP A 101 -0.76 -16.48 -4.57
CA ASP A 101 -1.45 -16.15 -3.31
C ASP A 101 -0.75 -16.76 -2.09
N SER A 102 -0.10 -17.91 -2.25
CA SER A 102 0.70 -18.59 -1.22
C SER A 102 1.86 -17.71 -0.74
N GLN A 103 2.55 -17.06 -1.67
CA GLN A 103 3.65 -16.14 -1.40
C GLN A 103 3.16 -14.88 -0.69
N ARG A 104 2.03 -14.32 -1.12
CA ARG A 104 1.39 -13.18 -0.45
C ARG A 104 1.06 -13.50 1.01
N ALA A 105 0.44 -14.65 1.26
CA ALA A 105 0.10 -15.09 2.61
C ALA A 105 1.36 -15.28 3.48
N ALA A 106 2.42 -15.87 2.92
CA ALA A 106 3.70 -16.04 3.61
C ALA A 106 4.36 -14.69 3.94
N ALA A 107 4.33 -13.74 3.01
CA ALA A 107 4.87 -12.39 3.19
C ALA A 107 4.14 -11.63 4.31
N LEU A 108 2.80 -11.64 4.29
CA LEU A 108 1.98 -11.04 5.34
C LEU A 108 2.25 -11.66 6.71
N LYS A 109 2.28 -13.00 6.78
CA LYS A 109 2.58 -13.71 8.03
C LYS A 109 3.96 -13.32 8.56
N LYS A 110 4.98 -13.32 7.70
CA LYS A 110 6.35 -12.96 8.06
C LYS A 110 6.44 -11.52 8.57
N PHE A 111 5.79 -10.57 7.90
CA PHE A 111 5.84 -9.16 8.31
C PHE A 111 5.14 -8.95 9.64
N ARG A 112 3.99 -9.59 9.86
CA ARG A 112 3.26 -9.53 11.13
C ARG A 112 4.05 -10.09 12.29
N GLN A 113 4.71 -11.22 12.09
CA GLN A 113 5.58 -11.79 13.10
C GLN A 113 6.69 -10.81 13.46
N TRP A 114 7.38 -10.27 12.44
CA TRP A 114 8.40 -9.25 12.67
C TRP A 114 7.84 -8.01 13.39
N TRP A 115 6.65 -7.53 13.01
CA TRP A 115 6.02 -6.38 13.65
C TRP A 115 5.70 -6.66 15.12
N ALA A 116 5.12 -7.81 15.45
CA ALA A 116 4.83 -8.21 16.83
C ALA A 116 6.10 -8.26 17.69
N GLU A 117 7.23 -8.69 17.11
CA GLU A 117 8.52 -8.77 17.81
C GLU A 117 9.22 -7.40 17.97
N ASN A 118 8.82 -6.37 17.22
CA ASN A 118 9.55 -5.10 17.13
C ASN A 118 8.73 -3.85 17.45
N GLN A 119 7.40 -3.90 17.44
CA GLN A 119 6.54 -2.73 17.65
C GLN A 119 6.79 -2.04 19.01
N ASP A 120 7.16 -2.80 20.04
CA ASP A 120 7.45 -2.27 21.38
C ASP A 120 8.91 -1.82 21.58
N LYS A 121 9.71 -1.82 20.50
CA LYS A 121 11.13 -1.42 20.51
C LYS A 121 11.32 -0.10 19.77
N PRO A 122 12.29 0.76 20.17
CA PRO A 122 12.65 1.93 19.37
C PRO A 122 13.02 1.53 17.92
N PRO A 123 12.63 2.31 16.91
CA PRO A 123 11.92 3.59 16.95
C PRO A 123 10.39 3.47 16.84
N TYR A 124 9.83 2.27 17.05
CA TYR A 124 8.40 1.97 16.90
C TYR A 124 7.62 2.10 18.20
N LYS A 125 8.33 1.94 19.32
CA LYS A 125 7.81 2.18 20.65
C LYS A 125 7.22 3.59 20.73
N ASP A 126 6.02 3.70 21.28
CA ASP A 126 5.30 4.96 21.51
C ASP A 126 4.88 5.72 20.23
N LEU A 127 4.84 5.04 19.07
CA LEU A 127 4.28 5.62 17.85
C LEU A 127 2.81 5.99 18.06
N THR A 128 2.52 7.29 18.01
CA THR A 128 1.13 7.76 17.89
C THR A 128 0.68 7.61 16.43
N PRO A 129 -0.40 6.86 16.14
CA PRO A 129 -0.90 6.71 14.78
C PRO A 129 -1.18 8.07 14.11
N LEU A 130 -0.91 8.18 12.81
CA LEU A 130 -1.26 9.39 12.06
C LEU A 130 -2.77 9.67 12.16
N ALA A 131 -3.12 10.89 12.54
CA ALA A 131 -4.49 11.37 12.36
C ALA A 131 -4.78 11.45 10.86
N LEU A 132 -5.73 10.62 10.39
CA LEU A 132 -6.24 10.73 9.04
C LEU A 132 -7.27 11.87 9.01
N PRO A 133 -7.17 12.84 8.08
CA PRO A 133 -8.21 13.84 7.93
C PRO A 133 -9.55 13.15 7.63
N PRO A 134 -10.70 13.73 8.07
CA PRO A 134 -12.00 13.16 7.83
C PRO A 134 -12.21 12.87 6.33
N ARG A 135 -12.89 11.76 6.01
CA ARG A 135 -13.35 11.54 4.62
C ARG A 135 -14.14 12.79 4.23
N ARG A 136 -13.82 13.43 3.10
CA ARG A 136 -14.76 14.39 2.52
C ARG A 136 -16.07 13.63 2.35
N THR A 137 -17.11 14.03 3.07
CA THR A 137 -18.46 13.53 2.86
C THR A 137 -18.79 13.71 1.39
N PRO A 138 -19.51 12.76 0.75
CA PRO A 138 -20.07 13.03 -0.56
C PRO A 138 -20.80 14.37 -0.48
N LEU A 139 -20.62 15.23 -1.48
CA LEU A 139 -21.48 16.40 -1.63
C LEU A 139 -22.93 15.92 -1.53
N PRO A 140 -23.81 16.61 -0.77
CA PRO A 140 -25.20 16.22 -0.67
C PRO A 140 -25.77 16.04 -2.08
N GLU A 141 -26.38 14.87 -2.33
CA GLU A 141 -27.10 14.60 -3.57
C GLU A 141 -28.13 15.71 -3.78
N GLY A 142 -27.92 16.54 -4.81
CA GLY A 142 -28.85 17.61 -5.16
C GLY A 142 -28.30 19.03 -5.20
N MET A 143 -26.98 19.25 -5.08
CA MET A 143 -26.43 20.55 -5.48
C MET A 143 -26.39 20.61 -7.03
N PRO A 144 -27.21 21.46 -7.67
CA PRO A 144 -27.10 21.65 -9.13
C PRO A 144 -25.70 22.17 -9.47
N PRO A 145 -25.20 21.91 -10.69
CA PRO A 145 -23.96 22.53 -11.13
C PRO A 145 -24.10 24.04 -10.94
N SER A 146 -23.17 24.63 -10.20
CA SER A 146 -23.07 26.08 -10.07
C SER A 146 -22.74 26.60 -11.45
N ASP A 147 -23.73 27.21 -12.11
CA ASP A 147 -23.51 28.01 -13.29
C ASP A 147 -22.57 29.15 -12.87
N ASN A 148 -21.32 29.09 -13.33
CA ASN A 148 -20.42 30.22 -13.25
C ASN A 148 -20.80 31.16 -14.39
N GLU A 149 -21.38 32.31 -14.04
CA GLU A 149 -21.43 33.51 -14.89
C GLU A 149 -20.02 34.07 -15.17
#